data_AF-A0A1C7FDB4-F1
#
_entry.id   AF-A0A1C7FDB4-F1
#
_cell.length_a   1.000
_cell.length_b   1.000
_cell.length_c   1.000
_cell.angle_alpha   90.00
_cell.angle_beta   90.00
_cell.angle_gamma   90.00
#
_symmetry.space_group_name_H-M   'P 1'
#
loop_
_entity.id
_entity.type
_entity.pdbx_description
1 polymer ?
#
loop_
_entity_poly.entity_id
_entity_poly.type
_entity_poly.pdbx_seq_one_letter_code
_entity_poly.pdbx_strand_id
1 'polypeptide(L)'
;MVRFRPIEQYQLLTGMLVIPEQRGKNIGHALLLHCQQSICNDNTYCFAYPHLEDFYQQHGFATVEKSILPACLKQLFERYTGSGKALIPMHYQTVLL
;
A
#
# COMPACT_ATOMS: atom_id res chain seq x y z
N MET A 1 2.08 13.60 -2.69
CA MET A 1 3.27 12.97 -2.07
C MET A 1 2.96 11.52 -1.76
N VAL A 2 3.90 10.61 -2.02
CA VAL A 2 3.84 9.20 -1.58
C VAL A 2 4.98 8.98 -0.59
N ARG A 3 4.73 8.27 0.51
CA ARG A 3 5.73 7.96 1.53
C ARG A 3 5.85 6.47 1.72
N PHE A 4 7.05 5.97 1.45
CA PHE A 4 7.48 4.62 1.80
C PHE A 4 8.29 4.63 3.08
N ARG A 5 8.13 3.58 3.88
CA ARG A 5 8.93 3.33 5.07
C ARG A 5 9.65 1.99 4.87
N PRO A 6 10.99 1.94 4.94
CA PRO A 6 11.70 0.66 4.94
C PRO A 6 11.42 -0.10 6.24
N ILE A 7 11.18 -1.40 6.11
CA ILE A 7 10.97 -2.36 7.21
C ILE A 7 11.78 -3.60 6.84
N GLU A 8 13.00 -3.71 7.38
CA GLU A 8 13.96 -4.76 6.99
C GLU A 8 14.16 -4.75 5.46
N GLN A 9 13.99 -5.89 4.78
CA GLN A 9 14.04 -6.00 3.32
C GLN A 9 12.76 -5.49 2.61
N TYR A 10 11.72 -5.14 3.35
CA TYR A 10 10.44 -4.71 2.82
C TYR A 10 10.31 -3.19 2.78
N GLN A 11 9.37 -2.70 1.99
CA GLN A 11 8.93 -1.32 2.03
C GLN A 11 7.42 -1.24 2.20
N LEU A 12 6.99 -0.40 3.13
CA LEU A 12 5.58 -0.17 3.43
C LEU A 12 5.18 1.22 2.92
N LEU A 13 4.20 1.28 2.02
CA LEU A 13 3.52 2.53 1.68
C LEU A 13 2.68 2.96 2.89
N THR A 14 3.11 4.03 3.55
CA THR A 14 2.51 4.51 4.81
C THR A 14 1.68 5.77 4.66
N GLY A 15 1.70 6.40 3.48
CA GLY A 15 0.88 7.56 3.22
C GLY A 15 0.94 7.99 1.77
N MET A 16 -0.23 8.31 1.23
CA MET A 16 -0.37 9.04 -0.02
C MET A 16 -1.30 10.22 0.25
N LEU A 17 -0.85 11.41 -0.12
CA LEU A 17 -1.62 12.64 0.05
C LEU A 17 -1.76 13.37 -1.27
N VAL A 18 -3.02 13.63 -1.63
CA VAL A 18 -3.45 14.61 -2.61
C VAL A 18 -4.23 15.69 -1.85
N ILE A 19 -3.77 16.94 -1.94
CA ILE A 19 -4.44 18.07 -1.27
C ILE A 19 -5.88 18.21 -1.78
N PRO A 20 -6.85 18.63 -0.93
CA PRO A 20 -8.27 18.63 -1.27
C PRO A 20 -8.60 19.27 -2.63
N GLU A 21 -7.96 20.40 -2.95
CA GLU A 21 -8.16 21.21 -4.16
C GLU A 21 -7.71 20.50 -5.45
N GLN A 22 -6.96 19.41 -5.30
CA GLN A 22 -6.39 18.61 -6.38
C GLN A 22 -6.96 17.18 -6.42
N ARG A 23 -7.88 16.81 -5.51
CA ARG A 23 -8.56 15.51 -5.55
C ARG A 23 -9.51 15.42 -6.76
N GLY A 24 -9.85 14.22 -7.18
CA GLY A 24 -10.71 13.97 -8.34
C GLY A 24 -10.05 14.21 -9.71
N LYS A 25 -8.76 14.58 -9.75
CA LYS A 25 -7.99 14.86 -10.97
C LYS A 25 -7.04 13.74 -11.38
N ASN A 26 -7.30 12.49 -10.95
CA ASN A 26 -6.44 11.33 -11.20
C ASN A 26 -4.98 11.42 -10.70
N ILE A 27 -4.62 12.43 -9.91
CA ILE A 27 -3.26 12.61 -9.39
C ILE A 27 -2.82 11.41 -8.54
N GLY A 28 -3.73 10.82 -7.75
CA GLY A 28 -3.44 9.60 -7.01
C GLY A 28 -3.03 8.44 -7.93
N HIS A 29 -3.73 8.29 -9.07
CA HIS A 29 -3.37 7.28 -10.07
C HIS A 29 -2.02 7.58 -10.72
N ALA A 30 -1.75 8.83 -11.09
CA ALA A 30 -0.45 9.21 -11.67
C ALA A 30 0.71 8.96 -10.71
N LEU A 31 0.53 9.24 -9.41
CA LEU A 31 1.51 8.97 -8.37
C LEU A 31 1.79 7.46 -8.24
N LEU A 32 0.76 6.63 -8.21
CA LEU A 32 0.94 5.19 -8.10
C LEU A 32 1.50 4.56 -9.37
N LEU A 33 1.09 5.02 -10.55
CA LEU A 33 1.67 4.57 -11.83
C LEU A 33 3.17 4.84 -11.87
N HIS A 34 3.61 6.02 -11.41
CA HIS A 34 5.03 6.30 -11.28
C HIS A 34 5.70 5.31 -10.30
N CYS A 35 5.08 5.05 -9.15
CA CYS A 35 5.61 4.08 -8.19
C CYS A 35 5.71 2.66 -8.78
N GLN A 36 4.72 2.21 -9.55
CA GLN A 36 4.76 0.89 -10.22
C GLN A 36 5.99 0.74 -11.12
N GLN A 37 6.36 1.82 -11.81
CA GLN A 37 7.44 1.81 -12.80
C GLN A 37 8.84 1.92 -12.17
N SER A 38 8.98 2.55 -11.00
CA SER A 38 10.29 2.95 -10.46
C SER A 38 10.56 2.54 -9.02
N ILE A 39 9.55 2.15 -8.23
CA ILE A 39 9.66 1.94 -6.78
C ILE A 39 9.11 0.58 -6.35
N CYS A 40 7.89 0.24 -6.75
CA CYS A 40 7.19 -0.95 -6.30
C CYS A 40 7.80 -2.22 -6.87
N ASN A 41 7.89 -3.24 -6.03
CA ASN A 41 8.38 -4.58 -6.37
C ASN A 41 7.75 -5.60 -5.39
N ASP A 42 8.16 -6.86 -5.47
CA ASP A 42 7.62 -7.94 -4.63
C ASP A 42 7.89 -7.78 -3.12
N ASN A 43 8.70 -6.81 -2.71
CA ASN A 43 8.89 -6.46 -1.30
C ASN A 43 8.02 -5.28 -0.84
N THR A 44 7.10 -4.80 -1.68
CA THR A 44 6.23 -3.65 -1.39
C THR A 44 4.88 -4.05 -0.82
N TYR A 45 4.53 -3.46 0.31
CA TYR A 45 3.23 -3.66 0.96
C TYR A 45 2.55 -2.32 1.24
N CYS A 46 1.24 -2.35 1.46
CA CYS A 46 0.51 -1.24 2.07
C CYS A 46 -0.56 -1.76 3.03
N PHE A 47 -0.89 -0.98 4.05
CA PHE A 47 -2.06 -1.22 4.89
C PHE A 47 -3.11 -0.19 4.54
N ALA A 48 -4.05 -0.58 3.67
CA ALA A 48 -5.05 0.32 3.12
C ALA A 48 -6.30 0.38 4.01
N TYR A 49 -7.02 1.50 3.96
CA TYR A 49 -8.40 1.52 4.44
C TYR A 49 -9.29 0.77 3.43
N PRO A 50 -10.37 0.10 3.86
CA PRO A 50 -11.25 -0.66 2.98
C PRO A 50 -11.76 0.11 1.75
N HIS A 51 -12.14 1.38 1.93
CA HIS A 51 -12.61 2.22 0.81
C HIS A 51 -11.53 2.59 -0.23
N LEU A 52 -10.26 2.22 0.02
CA LEU A 52 -9.15 2.40 -0.91
C LEU A 52 -8.68 1.08 -1.53
N GLU A 53 -9.31 -0.05 -1.21
CA GLU A 53 -8.94 -1.38 -1.73
C GLU A 53 -8.93 -1.40 -3.26
N ASP A 54 -10.07 -1.10 -3.88
CA ASP A 54 -10.23 -1.07 -5.34
C ASP A 54 -9.26 -0.09 -6.01
N PHE A 55 -8.95 1.02 -5.31
CA PHE A 55 -8.00 2.00 -5.81
C PHE A 55 -6.59 1.42 -5.86
N TYR A 56 -6.11 0.74 -4.81
CA TYR A 56 -4.79 0.12 -4.83
C TYR A 56 -4.73 -1.12 -5.73
N GLN A 57 -5.84 -1.86 -5.90
CA GLN A 57 -5.92 -3.00 -6.81
C GLN A 57 -5.69 -2.61 -8.27
N GLN A 58 -6.19 -1.46 -8.69
CA GLN A 58 -5.91 -0.89 -10.02
C GLN A 58 -4.43 -0.60 -10.26
N HIS A 59 -3.63 -0.53 -9.19
CA HIS A 59 -2.19 -0.26 -9.24
C HIS A 59 -1.34 -1.44 -8.77
N GLY A 60 -1.82 -2.67 -9.00
CA GLY A 60 -1.00 -3.89 -8.85
C GLY A 60 -0.85 -4.39 -7.42
N PHE A 61 -1.62 -3.85 -6.46
CA PHE A 61 -1.69 -4.43 -5.11
C PHE A 61 -2.81 -5.47 -5.04
N ALA A 62 -2.55 -6.61 -4.43
CA ALA A 62 -3.58 -7.60 -4.10
C ALA A 62 -3.82 -7.61 -2.59
N THR A 63 -5.08 -7.73 -2.18
CA THR A 63 -5.42 -7.99 -0.78
C THR A 63 -4.92 -9.38 -0.40
N VAL A 64 -4.22 -9.46 0.72
CA VAL A 64 -3.66 -10.72 1.24
C VAL A 64 -4.19 -11.01 2.62
N GLU A 65 -4.24 -12.27 3.01
CA GLU A 65 -4.52 -12.59 4.39
C GLU A 65 -3.39 -12.11 5.31
N LYS A 66 -3.73 -11.81 6.55
CA LYS A 66 -2.74 -11.46 7.59
C LYS A 66 -1.74 -12.61 7.84
N SER A 67 -2.14 -13.85 7.61
CA SER A 67 -1.32 -15.06 7.76
C SER A 67 -0.14 -15.08 6.79
N ILE A 68 -0.26 -14.44 5.62
CA ILE A 68 0.76 -14.39 4.57
C ILE A 68 1.80 -13.28 4.82
N LEU A 69 1.52 -12.33 5.73
CA LEU A 69 2.44 -11.24 5.99
C LEU A 69 3.77 -11.74 6.59
N PRO A 70 4.91 -11.18 6.16
CA PRO A 70 6.17 -11.33 6.87
C PRO A 70 6.05 -10.96 8.35
N ALA A 71 6.79 -11.63 9.23
CA ALA A 71 6.65 -11.48 10.68
C ALA A 71 6.74 -10.02 11.15
N CYS A 72 7.71 -9.25 10.63
CA CYS A 72 7.90 -7.84 10.96
C CYS A 72 6.70 -6.96 10.54
N LEU A 73 6.12 -7.21 9.36
CA LEU A 73 4.93 -6.52 8.87
C LEU A 73 3.67 -6.96 9.59
N LYS A 74 3.52 -8.25 9.92
CA LYS A 74 2.39 -8.78 10.68
C LYS A 74 2.30 -8.12 12.06
N GLN A 75 3.41 -8.02 12.78
CA GLN A 75 3.44 -7.35 14.09
C GLN A 75 3.07 -5.86 13.98
N LEU A 76 3.53 -5.19 12.92
CA LEU A 76 3.19 -3.79 12.68
C LEU A 76 1.70 -3.62 12.33
N PHE A 77 1.17 -4.51 11.50
CA PHE A 77 -0.25 -4.56 11.13
C PHE A 77 -1.13 -4.72 12.36
N GLU A 78 -0.83 -5.70 13.22
CA GLU A 78 -1.53 -5.95 14.49
C GLU A 78 -1.56 -4.73 15.40
N ARG A 79 -0.44 -3.99 15.49
CA ARG A 79 -0.38 -2.75 16.26
C ARG A 79 -1.28 -1.67 15.69
N TYR A 80 -1.36 -1.55 14.37
CA TYR A 80 -2.19 -0.54 13.71
C TYR A 80 -3.68 -0.87 13.85
N THR A 81 -4.06 -2.13 13.68
CA THR A 81 -5.45 -2.57 13.78
C THR A 81 -5.92 -2.72 15.24
N GLY A 82 -5.02 -3.03 16.17
CA GLY A 82 -5.34 -3.15 17.61
C GLY A 82 -5.85 -1.86 18.25
N SER A 83 -5.63 -0.71 17.60
CA SER A 83 -6.18 0.60 18.00
C SER A 83 -7.53 0.94 17.36
N GLY A 84 -8.19 -0.03 16.72
CA GLY A 84 -9.53 0.12 16.13
C GLY A 84 -9.55 0.57 14.66
N LYS A 85 -8.40 0.71 14.00
CA LYS A 85 -8.36 1.00 12.56
C LYS A 85 -8.73 -0.25 11.77
N ALA A 86 -9.77 -0.16 10.95
CA ALA A 86 -10.05 -1.14 9.91
C ALA A 86 -9.04 -0.94 8.77
N LEU A 87 -7.95 -1.69 8.80
CA LEU A 87 -6.97 -1.74 7.72
C LEU A 87 -6.96 -3.14 7.11
N ILE A 88 -6.72 -3.21 5.81
CA ILE A 88 -6.49 -4.44 5.06
C ILE A 88 -5.01 -4.50 4.65
N PRO A 89 -4.32 -5.64 4.79
CA PRO A 89 -2.99 -5.78 4.26
C PRO A 89 -3.05 -6.08 2.77
N MET A 90 -2.26 -5.35 1.99
CA MET A 90 -2.14 -5.56 0.56
C MET A 90 -0.67 -5.68 0.17
N HIS A 91 -0.39 -6.51 -0.82
CA HIS A 91 0.94 -6.84 -1.31
C HIS A 91 1.02 -6.54 -2.81
N TYR A 92 2.05 -5.81 -3.21
CA TYR A 92 2.29 -5.53 -4.63
C TYR A 92 2.66 -6.81 -5.36
N GLN A 93 1.97 -7.09 -6.47
CA GLN A 93 2.22 -8.23 -7.34
C GLN A 93 2.96 -7.73 -8.58
N THR A 94 4.24 -8.08 -8.72
CA THR A 94 4.95 -7.82 -9.97
C THR A 94 4.35 -8.71 -11.04
N VAL A 95 3.60 -8.11 -11.98
CA VAL A 95 3.21 -8.83 -13.19
C VAL A 95 4.44 -8.91 -14.08
N LEU A 96 4.98 -10.12 -14.27
CA LEU A 96 5.92 -10.39 -15.34
C LEU A 96 5.16 -10.21 -16.66
N LEU A 97 5.45 -9.13 -17.39
CA LEU A 97 5.06 -8.96 -18.80
C LEU A 97 5.98 -9.78 -19.69
#